data_AF-A0A382TF17-F1
#
_entry.id   AF-A0A382TF17-F1
#
_cell.length_a   1.000
_cell.length_b   1.000
_cell.length_c   1.000
_cell.angle_alpha   90.00
_cell.angle_beta   90.00
_cell.angle_gamma   90.00
#
_symmetry.space_group_name_H-M   'P 1'
#
loop_
_entity.id
_entity.type
_entity.pdbx_description
1 polymer ?
#
loop_
_entity_poly.entity_id
_entity_poly.type
_entity_poly.pdbx_seq_one_letter_code
_entity_poly.pdbx_strand_id
1 'polypeptide(L)'
;MAAKLPKHSKGERPYFFDDPAVDKLLAMLLAMAGELSVLRDRLDTLERIVEKKGLISRQDTESYEPDKNIIAERDVQREEYL
;
A
#
# COMPACT_ATOMS: atom_id res chain seq x y z
N MET A 1 -13.54 43.88 29.50
CA MET A 1 -13.49 42.42 29.71
C MET A 1 -12.78 41.80 28.53
N ALA A 2 -11.69 41.06 28.74
CA ALA A 2 -10.97 40.39 27.66
C ALA A 2 -11.75 39.16 27.19
N ALA A 3 -12.05 39.08 25.89
CA ALA A 3 -12.73 37.93 25.31
C ALA A 3 -11.84 36.68 25.41
N LYS A 4 -12.35 35.62 26.03
CA LYS A 4 -11.64 34.35 26.23
C LYS A 4 -11.67 33.58 24.91
N LEU A 5 -10.55 33.59 24.18
CA LEU A 5 -10.44 32.84 22.92
C LEU A 5 -10.40 31.33 23.19
N PRO A 6 -11.07 30.50 22.38
CA PRO A 6 -11.02 29.06 22.52
C PRO A 6 -9.59 28.54 22.23
N LYS A 7 -9.01 27.79 23.18
CA LYS A 7 -7.71 27.11 23.04
C LYS A 7 -7.91 25.79 22.27
N HIS A 8 -8.23 25.87 20.99
CA HIS A 8 -8.04 24.72 20.09
C HIS A 8 -7.01 25.10 19.02
N SER A 9 -6.17 24.14 18.67
CA SER A 9 -5.14 24.30 17.64
C SER A 9 -5.83 24.42 16.28
N LYS A 10 -5.52 25.46 15.49
CA LYS A 10 -5.92 25.47 14.09
C LYS A 10 -5.16 24.34 13.38
N GLY A 11 -5.88 23.38 12.80
CA GLY A 11 -5.31 22.20 12.12
C GLY A 11 -5.35 20.90 12.92
N GLU A 12 -6.15 20.81 13.98
CA GLU A 12 -6.44 19.53 14.61
C GLU A 12 -7.05 18.55 13.59
N ARG A 13 -6.58 17.30 13.63
CA ARG A 13 -6.98 16.27 12.67
C ARG A 13 -8.49 16.01 12.84
N PRO A 14 -9.31 16.13 11.78
CA PRO A 14 -10.75 15.90 11.91
C PRO A 14 -11.00 14.43 12.23
N TYR A 15 -11.85 14.20 13.23
CA TYR A 15 -12.42 12.88 13.53
C TYR A 15 -13.83 12.85 12.95
N PHE A 16 -14.13 11.80 12.19
CA PHE A 16 -15.40 11.65 11.49
C PHE A 16 -16.30 10.61 12.15
N PHE A 17 -15.72 9.69 12.94
CA PHE A 17 -16.44 8.63 13.62
C PHE A 17 -16.52 8.86 15.14
N ASP A 18 -17.49 8.21 15.78
CA ASP A 18 -17.69 8.28 17.23
C ASP A 18 -16.50 7.71 18.01
N ASP A 19 -15.83 6.70 17.47
CA ASP A 19 -14.58 6.15 18.00
C ASP A 19 -13.37 6.66 17.19
N PRO A 20 -12.50 7.51 17.79
CA PRO A 20 -11.27 7.98 17.16
C PRO A 20 -10.32 6.89 16.68
N ALA A 21 -10.43 5.65 17.18
CA ALA A 21 -9.65 4.52 16.70
C ALA A 21 -10.02 4.15 15.24
N VAL A 22 -11.27 4.35 14.84
CA VAL A 22 -11.76 4.06 13.48
C VAL A 22 -11.13 5.02 12.47
N ASP A 23 -11.09 6.32 12.78
CA ASP A 23 -10.41 7.31 11.93
C ASP A 23 -8.91 7.02 11.77
N LYS A 24 -8.26 6.58 12.85
CA LYS A 24 -6.84 6.18 12.82
C LYS A 24 -6.63 4.96 11.93
N LEU A 25 -7.46 3.94 12.06
CA LEU A 25 -7.40 2.72 11.24
C LEU A 25 -7.65 3.05 9.77
N LEU A 26 -8.66 3.88 9.46
CA LEU A 26 -8.91 4.35 8.11
C LEU A 26 -7.70 5.12 7.53
N ALA A 27 -7.09 6.00 8.31
CA ALA A 27 -5.89 6.72 7.87
C ALA A 27 -4.71 5.78 7.58
N MET A 28 -4.50 4.75 8.40
CA MET A 28 -3.48 3.72 8.17
C MET A 28 -3.77 2.93 6.88
N LEU A 29 -5.02 2.49 6.67
CA LEU A 29 -5.43 1.78 5.46
C LEU A 29 -5.25 2.62 4.20
N LEU A 30 -5.61 3.91 4.24
CA LEU A 30 -5.42 4.81 3.11
C LEU A 30 -3.94 5.04 2.79
N ALA A 31 -3.08 5.15 3.81
CA ALA A 31 -1.64 5.24 3.62
C ALA A 31 -1.09 3.98 2.94
N MET A 32 -1.44 2.79 3.46
CA MET A 32 -1.04 1.51 2.87
C MET A 32 -1.57 1.33 1.43
N ALA A 33 -2.81 1.75 1.15
CA ALA A 33 -3.37 1.70 -0.21
C ALA A 33 -2.61 2.62 -1.16
N GLY A 34 -2.19 3.80 -0.70
CA GLY A 34 -1.33 4.71 -1.45
C GLY A 34 0.03 4.08 -1.78
N GLU A 35 0.68 3.49 -0.78
CA GLU A 35 1.96 2.78 -0.98
C GLU A 35 1.82 1.60 -1.96
N LEU A 36 0.75 0.81 -1.84
CA LEU A 36 0.47 -0.29 -2.75
C LEU A 36 0.24 0.19 -4.20
N SER A 37 -0.44 1.34 -4.37
CA SER A 37 -0.62 1.94 -5.70
C SER A 37 0.72 2.30 -6.34
N VAL A 38 1.61 2.97 -5.58
CA VAL A 38 2.94 3.35 -6.07
C VAL A 38 3.78 2.12 -6.41
N LEU A 39 3.70 1.04 -5.60
CA LEU A 39 4.38 -0.22 -5.90
C LEU A 39 3.87 -0.83 -7.22
N ARG A 40 2.55 -0.86 -7.43
CA ARG A 40 1.94 -1.38 -8.66
C ARG A 40 2.39 -0.62 -9.90
N ASP A 41 2.39 0.72 -9.84
CA ASP A 41 2.85 1.55 -10.95
C ASP A 41 4.33 1.28 -11.29
N ARG A 42 5.15 1.04 -10.25
CA ARG A 42 6.56 0.70 -10.43
C ARG A 42 6.75 -0.70 -11.05
N LEU A 43 5.92 -1.68 -10.68
CA LEU A 43 5.93 -3.01 -11.29
C LEU A 43 5.51 -2.96 -12.77
N ASP A 44 4.41 -2.27 -13.10
CA ASP A 44 3.98 -2.07 -14.50
C ASP A 44 5.07 -1.38 -15.33
N THR A 45 5.74 -0.38 -14.76
CA THR A 45 6.88 0.28 -15.43
C THR A 45 8.01 -0.70 -15.75
N LEU A 46 8.36 -1.59 -14.80
CA LEU A 46 9.39 -2.59 -15.01
C LEU A 46 8.99 -3.59 -16.10
N GLU A 47 7.76 -4.11 -16.05
CA GLU A 47 7.24 -5.04 -17.05
C GLU A 47 7.27 -4.43 -18.45
N ARG A 48 6.86 -3.17 -18.61
CA ARG A 48 6.92 -2.46 -19.90
C ARG A 48 8.35 -2.28 -20.40
N ILE A 49 9.30 -1.97 -19.52
CA ILE A 49 10.72 -1.82 -19.89
C ILE A 49 11.28 -3.16 -20.36
N VAL A 50 10.97 -4.25 -19.67
CA VAL A 50 11.43 -5.60 -19.99
C VAL A 50 10.80 -6.10 -21.30
N GLU A 51 9.51 -5.86 -21.50
CA GLU A 51 8.78 -6.17 -22.74
C GLU A 51 9.34 -5.38 -23.93
N LYS A 52 9.61 -4.09 -23.75
CA LYS A 52 10.24 -3.24 -24.79
C LYS A 52 11.65 -3.75 -25.18
N LYS A 53 12.35 -4.41 -24.25
CA LYS A 53 13.65 -5.05 -24.52
C LYS A 53 13.53 -6.43 -25.17
N GLY A 54 12.31 -6.95 -25.36
CA GLY A 54 12.03 -8.24 -26.00
C GLY A 54 12.40 -9.46 -25.14
N LEU A 55 12.45 -9.31 -23.82
CA LEU A 55 12.85 -10.39 -22.91
C LEU A 55 11.66 -11.22 -22.42
N ILE A 56 10.64 -10.54 -21.89
CA ILE A 56 9.45 -11.15 -21.27
C ILE A 56 8.26 -10.24 -21.61
N SER A 57 7.14 -10.82 -22.05
CA SER A 57 5.89 -10.09 -22.29
C SER A 57 5.08 -9.96 -21.00
N ARG A 58 4.15 -9.00 -20.95
CA ARG A 58 3.21 -8.91 -19.81
C ARG A 58 2.36 -10.18 -19.65
N GLN A 59 2.06 -10.87 -20.75
CA GLN A 59 1.30 -12.12 -20.72
C GLN A 59 2.07 -13.26 -20.03
N ASP A 60 3.40 -13.27 -20.15
CA ASP A 60 4.24 -14.27 -19.48
C ASP A 60 4.15 -14.12 -17.95
N THR A 61 4.08 -12.87 -17.44
CA THR A 61 3.85 -12.61 -16.01
C THR A 61 2.45 -13.06 -15.56
N GLU A 62 1.40 -12.71 -16.31
CA GLU A 62 0.02 -13.06 -15.96
C GLU A 62 -0.27 -14.56 -16.02
N SER A 63 0.44 -15.28 -16.88
CA SER A 63 0.30 -16.74 -17.05
C SER A 63 1.29 -17.55 -16.20
N TYR A 64 2.15 -16.88 -15.44
CA TYR A 64 3.19 -17.54 -14.66
C TYR A 64 2.60 -18.35 -13.50
N GLU A 65 2.75 -19.67 -13.57
CA GLU A 65 2.43 -20.58 -12.47
C GLU A 65 3.72 -20.99 -11.75
N PRO A 66 3.91 -20.57 -10.47
CA PRO A 66 5.06 -21.00 -9.69
C PRO A 66 4.95 -22.49 -9.35
N ASP A 67 6.08 -23.18 -9.37
CA ASP A 67 6.14 -24.57 -8.91
C ASP A 67 6.08 -24.68 -7.38
N LYS A 68 6.01 -25.92 -6.89
CA LYS A 68 5.90 -26.22 -5.45
C LYS A 68 7.08 -25.69 -4.63
N ASN A 69 8.28 -25.62 -5.19
CA ASN A 69 9.45 -25.14 -4.48
C ASN A 69 9.37 -23.62 -4.30
N ILE A 70 9.00 -22.90 -5.36
CA ILE A 70 8.82 -21.44 -5.32
C ILE A 70 7.69 -21.05 -4.37
N ILE A 71 6.60 -21.82 -4.34
CA ILE A 71 5.52 -21.60 -3.36
C ILE A 71 6.04 -21.77 -1.94
N ALA A 72 6.79 -22.85 -1.65
CA ALA A 72 7.34 -23.10 -0.33
C ALA A 72 8.32 -21.99 0.11
N GLU A 73 9.17 -21.50 -0.80
CA GLU A 73 10.06 -20.35 -0.53
C GLU A 73 9.27 -19.09 -0.17
N ARG A 74 8.16 -18.82 -0.88
CA ARG A 74 7.26 -17.69 -0.59
C ARG A 74 6.49 -17.86 0.71
N ASP A 75 6.19 -19.08 1.13
CA ASP A 75 5.54 -19.36 2.42
C ASP A 75 6.52 -19.01 3.56
N VAL A 76 7.76 -19.49 3.49
CA VAL A 76 8.81 -19.17 4.48
C VAL A 76 9.03 -17.66 4.59
N GLN A 77 9.16 -16.96 3.47
CA GLN A 77 9.32 -15.50 3.47
C GLN A 77 8.15 -14.76 4.12
N ARG A 78 6.92 -15.27 3.95
CA ARG A 78 5.73 -14.67 4.58
C ARG A 78 5.70 -14.94 6.08
N GLU A 79 6.10 -16.14 6.52
CA GLU A 79 6.22 -16.46 7.94
C GLU A 79 7.30 -15.64 8.64
N GLU A 80 8.40 -15.30 7.96
CA GLU A 80 9.44 -14.43 8.54
C GLU A 80 9.01 -12.96 8.64
N TYR A 81 8.10 -12.51 7.77
CA TYR A 81 7.69 -11.11 7.68
C TYR A 81 6.46 -10.77 8.54
N LEU A 82 5.53 -11.71 8.74
CA LEU A 82 4.27 -11.54 9.47
C LEU A 82 4.39 -11.93 10.95
#